data_AF-A0A3D0EG92-F1
#
_entry.id   AF-A0A3D0EG92-F1
#
_cell.length_a   1.000
_cell.length_b   1.000
_cell.length_c   1.000
_cell.angle_alpha   90.00
_cell.angle_beta   90.00
_cell.angle_gamma   90.00
#
_symmetry.space_group_name_H-M   'P 1'
#
loop_
_entity.id
_entity.type
_entity.pdbx_description
1 polymer ?
#
loop_
_entity_poly.entity_id
_entity_poly.type
_entity_poly.pdbx_seq_one_letter_code
_entity_poly.pdbx_strand_id
1 'polypeptide(L)'
;MSDTETVKTKTDYLRDVTSQLKEMRHYAQTNTETLSTHWLAFDAGEYKDSEYAGRFDTLLNKQGKLLDDIDEAIQDLEIAVNHAEQES
;
A
#
# COMPACT_ATOMS: atom_id res chain seq x y z
N MET A 1 24.63 -26.16 20.64
CA MET A 1 24.64 -24.94 19.80
C MET A 1 23.57 -24.05 20.40
N SER A 2 23.96 -22.92 20.99
CA SER A 2 22.99 -21.97 21.55
C SER A 2 22.43 -21.19 20.38
N ASP A 3 21.19 -21.49 20.00
CA ASP A 3 20.37 -20.57 19.24
C ASP A 3 20.09 -19.37 20.14
N THR A 4 21.04 -18.42 20.15
CA THR A 4 20.77 -17.09 20.65
C THR A 4 19.87 -16.44 19.62
N GLU A 5 18.56 -16.65 19.76
CA GLU A 5 17.58 -15.81 19.06
C GLU A 5 17.88 -14.37 19.43
N THR A 6 18.51 -13.63 18.51
CA THR A 6 18.66 -12.19 18.65
C THR A 6 17.26 -11.60 18.66
N VAL A 7 16.80 -11.23 19.86
CA VAL A 7 15.53 -10.54 20.05
C VAL A 7 15.59 -9.26 19.22
N LYS A 8 14.73 -9.18 18.20
CA LYS A 8 14.66 -8.01 17.31
C LYS A 8 14.47 -6.75 18.13
N THR A 9 15.25 -5.72 17.82
CA THR A 9 15.03 -4.40 18.42
C THR A 9 13.71 -3.82 17.90
N LYS A 10 13.17 -2.82 18.60
CA LYS A 10 12.00 -2.08 18.11
C LYS A 10 12.28 -1.50 16.72
N THR A 11 13.48 -0.98 16.47
CA THR A 11 13.90 -0.44 15.18
C THR A 11 13.90 -1.51 14.08
N ASP A 12 14.37 -2.73 14.36
CA ASP A 12 14.31 -3.84 13.40
C ASP A 12 12.87 -4.18 13.03
N TYR A 13 11.97 -4.20 14.01
CA TYR A 13 10.55 -4.44 13.75
C TYR A 13 9.92 -3.35 12.89
N LEU A 14 10.24 -2.07 13.15
CA LEU A 14 9.74 -0.96 12.34
C LEU A 14 10.24 -1.08 10.88
N ARG A 15 11.51 -1.41 10.66
CA ARG A 15 12.06 -1.62 9.31
C ARG A 15 11.38 -2.77 8.58
N ASP A 16 11.10 -3.88 9.26
CA ASP A 16 10.39 -5.02 8.67
C ASP A 16 8.98 -4.64 8.22
N VAL A 17 8.23 -3.93 9.07
CA VAL A 17 6.88 -3.46 8.74
C VAL A 17 6.93 -2.46 7.58
N THR A 18 7.87 -1.52 7.58
CA THR A 18 8.07 -0.58 6.46
C THR A 18 8.32 -1.33 5.14
N SER A 19 9.12 -2.40 5.16
CA SER A 19 9.36 -3.22 3.95
C SER A 19 8.06 -3.86 3.44
N GLN A 20 7.25 -4.41 4.34
CA GLN A 20 5.97 -5.02 3.97
C GLN A 20 4.98 -4.00 3.41
N LEU A 21 4.92 -2.80 4.00
CA LEU A 21 4.09 -1.72 3.48
C LEU A 21 4.54 -1.24 2.09
N LYS A 22 5.85 -1.22 1.81
CA LYS A 22 6.37 -0.91 0.46
C LYS A 22 5.92 -1.93 -0.58
N GLU A 23 5.83 -3.20 -0.22
CA GLU A 23 5.25 -4.23 -1.08
C GLU A 23 3.74 -4.01 -1.27
N MET A 24 3.00 -3.76 -0.19
CA MET A 24 1.57 -3.46 -0.25
C MET A 24 1.26 -2.25 -1.13
N ARG A 25 2.07 -1.19 -1.05
CA ARG A 25 1.99 -0.01 -1.91
C ARG A 25 2.13 -0.36 -3.39
N HIS A 26 3.08 -1.23 -3.74
CA HIS A 26 3.24 -1.70 -5.11
C HIS A 26 1.98 -2.43 -5.60
N TYR A 27 1.43 -3.34 -4.79
CA TYR A 27 0.17 -4.03 -5.13
C TYR A 27 -1.01 -3.05 -5.23
N ALA A 28 -1.09 -2.06 -4.35
CA ALA A 28 -2.12 -1.03 -4.38
C ALA A 28 -2.06 -0.22 -5.70
N GLN A 29 -0.87 0.12 -6.17
CA GLN A 29 -0.67 0.76 -7.48
C GLN A 29 -1.17 -0.13 -8.63
N THR A 30 -0.74 -1.40 -8.68
CA THR A 30 -1.21 -2.34 -9.72
C THR A 30 -2.73 -2.54 -9.69
N ASN A 31 -3.34 -2.52 -8.50
CA ASN A 31 -4.79 -2.57 -8.37
C ASN A 31 -5.45 -1.33 -8.99
N THR A 32 -4.91 -0.12 -8.81
CA THR A 32 -5.46 1.08 -9.47
C THR A 32 -5.44 0.99 -10.99
N GLU A 33 -4.36 0.45 -11.57
CA GLU A 33 -4.22 0.23 -13.01
C GLU A 33 -5.26 -0.79 -13.52
N THR A 34 -5.44 -1.88 -12.79
CA THR A 34 -6.43 -2.92 -13.13
C THR A 34 -7.86 -2.40 -13.02
N LEU A 35 -8.18 -1.70 -11.93
CA LEU A 35 -9.51 -1.13 -11.69
C LEU A 35 -9.85 -0.05 -12.72
N SER A 36 -8.90 0.82 -13.08
CA SER A 36 -9.11 1.83 -14.11
C SER A 36 -9.34 1.22 -15.50
N THR A 37 -8.64 0.12 -15.83
CA THR A 37 -8.88 -0.63 -17.07
C THR A 37 -10.31 -1.17 -17.13
N HIS A 38 -10.81 -1.78 -16.04
CA HIS A 38 -12.18 -2.28 -15.98
C HIS A 38 -13.22 -1.15 -15.99
N TRP A 39 -12.95 -0.05 -15.27
CA TRP A 39 -13.79 1.13 -15.31
C TRP A 39 -13.96 1.65 -16.74
N LEU A 40 -12.87 1.83 -17.49
CA LEU A 40 -12.90 2.26 -18.89
C LEU A 40 -13.66 1.27 -19.79
N ALA A 41 -13.53 -0.04 -19.54
CA ALA A 41 -14.25 -1.04 -20.30
C ALA A 41 -15.78 -0.90 -20.15
N PHE A 42 -16.27 -0.56 -18.95
CA PHE A 42 -17.70 -0.34 -18.69
C PHE A 42 -18.19 1.09 -18.97
N ASP A 43 -17.33 2.10 -18.90
CA ASP A 43 -17.69 3.50 -19.21
C ASP A 43 -17.64 3.82 -20.71
N ALA A 44 -16.61 3.29 -21.38
CA ALA A 44 -16.26 3.65 -22.75
C ALA A 44 -16.20 2.47 -23.73
N GLY A 45 -16.22 1.22 -23.27
CA GLY A 45 -16.06 0.03 -24.09
C GLY A 45 -17.29 -0.45 -24.86
N GLU A 46 -17.20 -1.65 -25.43
CA GLU A 46 -18.27 -2.27 -26.24
C GLU A 46 -19.50 -2.65 -25.41
N TYR A 47 -19.29 -3.11 -24.18
CA TYR A 47 -20.33 -3.53 -23.23
C TYR A 47 -20.57 -2.47 -22.16
N LYS A 48 -20.81 -1.22 -22.58
CA LYS A 48 -21.02 -0.12 -21.63
C LYS A 48 -22.14 -0.44 -20.64
N ASP A 49 -21.86 -0.20 -19.37
CA ASP A 49 -22.80 -0.38 -18.28
C ASP A 49 -22.49 0.62 -17.18
N SER A 50 -23.41 1.57 -16.95
CA SER A 50 -23.21 2.65 -15.99
C SER A 50 -23.24 2.18 -14.54
N GLU A 51 -23.94 1.08 -14.23
CA GLU A 51 -23.97 0.52 -12.88
C GLU A 51 -22.62 -0.11 -12.56
N TYR A 52 -22.07 -0.91 -13.48
CA TYR A 52 -20.74 -1.50 -13.29
C TYR A 52 -19.63 -0.45 -13.37
N ALA A 53 -19.72 0.54 -14.26
CA ALA A 53 -18.79 1.66 -14.28
C ALA A 53 -18.78 2.39 -12.92
N GLY A 54 -19.95 2.72 -12.37
CA GLY A 54 -20.04 3.33 -11.03
C GLY A 54 -19.48 2.44 -9.91
N ARG A 55 -19.64 1.12 -10.03
CA ARG A 55 -19.06 0.14 -9.09
C ARG A 55 -17.54 0.15 -9.13
N PHE A 56 -16.93 0.13 -10.32
CA PHE A 56 -15.47 0.17 -10.48
C PHE A 56 -14.87 1.52 -10.13
N ASP A 57 -15.56 2.63 -10.42
CA ASP A 57 -15.15 3.97 -9.97
C ASP A 57 -15.10 4.05 -8.44
N THR A 58 -16.12 3.51 -7.75
CA THR A 58 -16.12 3.44 -6.28
C THR A 58 -14.93 2.64 -5.75
N LEU A 59 -14.58 1.52 -6.39
CA LEU A 59 -13.44 0.71 -6.00
C LEU A 59 -12.11 1.44 -6.27
N LEU A 60 -12.00 2.12 -7.41
CA LEU A 60 -10.81 2.89 -7.79
C LEU A 60 -10.54 4.01 -6.78
N ASN A 61 -11.56 4.76 -6.39
CA ASN A 61 -11.43 5.81 -5.36
C ASN A 61 -10.98 5.25 -4.00
N LYS A 62 -11.53 4.10 -3.58
CA LYS A 62 -11.10 3.44 -2.34
C LYS A 62 -9.65 2.94 -2.41
N GLN A 63 -9.27 2.37 -3.55
CA GLN A 63 -7.91 1.88 -3.76
C GLN A 63 -6.90 3.03 -3.82
N GLY A 64 -7.26 4.17 -4.41
CA GLY A 64 -6.47 5.38 -4.40
C GLY A 64 -6.25 5.92 -2.99
N LYS A 65 -7.32 6.03 -2.19
CA LYS A 65 -7.18 6.46 -0.79
C LYS A 65 -6.31 5.51 0.04
N LEU A 66 -6.47 4.20 -0.15
CA LEU A 66 -5.62 3.21 0.53
C LEU A 66 -4.14 3.35 0.12
N LEU A 67 -3.86 3.64 -1.15
CA LEU A 67 -2.49 3.87 -1.62
C LEU A 67 -1.88 5.08 -0.91
N ASP A 68 -2.60 6.21 -0.85
CA ASP A 68 -2.15 7.42 -0.15
C ASP A 68 -1.91 7.14 1.35
N ASP A 69 -2.82 6.42 2.01
CA ASP A 69 -2.71 6.08 3.43
C ASP A 69 -1.52 5.14 3.72
N ILE A 70 -1.20 4.22 2.80
CA ILE A 70 -0.01 3.37 2.91
C ILE A 70 1.26 4.21 2.74
N ASP A 71 1.28 5.15 1.79
CA ASP A 71 2.42 6.05 1.56
C ASP A 71 2.69 6.96 2.78
N GLU A 72 1.64 7.47 3.44
CA GLU A 72 1.75 8.22 4.70
C GLU A 72 2.30 7.35 5.83
N ALA A 73 1.76 6.14 6.02
CA ALA A 73 2.22 5.22 7.06
C ALA A 73 3.70 4.81 6.88
N ILE A 74 4.15 4.61 5.64
CA ILE A 74 5.57 4.35 5.33
C ILE A 74 6.44 5.53 5.79
N GLN A 75 6.04 6.76 5.47
CA GLN A 75 6.80 7.97 5.84
C GLN A 75 6.91 8.10 7.36
N ASP A 76 5.80 7.92 8.09
CA ASP A 76 5.80 7.98 9.55
C ASP A 76 6.75 6.96 10.19
N LEU A 77 6.76 5.73 9.67
CA LEU A 77 7.66 4.68 10.17
C LEU A 77 9.13 4.97 9.83
N GLU A 78 9.42 5.48 8.63
CA GLU A 78 10.78 5.87 8.24
C GLU A 78 11.30 7.02 9.12
N ILE A 79 10.46 8.01 9.44
CA ILE A 79 10.80 9.08 10.39
C ILE A 79 11.10 8.50 11.76
N ALA A 80 10.27 7.58 12.26
CA ALA A 80 10.47 6.95 13.57
C ALA A 80 11.77 6.13 13.63
N VAL A 81 12.11 5.40 12.56
CA VAL A 81 13.39 4.67 12.45
C VAL A 81 14.57 5.63 12.46
N ASN A 82 14.53 6.69 11.65
CA ASN A 82 15.61 7.67 11.57
C ASN A 82 15.86 8.37 12.92
N HIS A 83 14.79 8.70 13.65
CA HIS A 83 14.91 9.31 14.99
C HIS A 83 15.57 8.33 15.98
N ALA A 84 15.12 7.07 16.00
CA ALA A 84 15.67 6.05 16.87
C ALA A 84 17.16 5.76 16.60
N GLU A 85 17.62 5.89 15.35
CA GLU A 85 19.02 5.74 14.97
C GLU A 85 19.90 6.94 15.40
N GLN A 86 19.33 8.15 15.47
CA GLN A 86 20.05 9.35 15.88
C GLN A 86 20.20 9.47 17.41
N GLU A 87 19.28 8.85 18.15
CA GLU A 87 19.27 8.84 19.63
C GLU A 87 20.07 7.67 20.24
N SER A 88 20.56 6.74 19.42
CA SER A 88 21.23 5.50 19.84
C SER A 88 22.74 5.54 19.71
#